data_AF-E0NG27-F1
#
_entry.id   AF-E0NG27-F1
#
_cell.length_a   1.000
_cell.length_b   1.000
_cell.length_c   1.000
_cell.angle_alpha   90.00
_cell.angle_beta   90.00
_cell.angle_gamma   90.00
#
_symmetry.space_group_name_H-M   'P 1'
#
loop_
_entity.id
_entity.type
_entity.pdbx_description
1 polymer ?
#
loop_
_entity_poly.entity_id
_entity_poly.type
_entity_poly.pdbx_seq_one_letter_code
_entity_poly.pdbx_strand_id
1 'polypeptide(L)'
;MGVTMSQRKIGVFLSYVNIVVKNLSTVLYTPFLIRSLGQTNYGLYQMTTSIMTMLFTLHLGFSAAYIKFYSKEDEDGIKRLNGIYMVIFFSLGILSIILGMILQKNVALIFGRTFNGAELLTMKHLMTLLIINVSLTFPSVVFDCYISAKEEFTFLKSREILLNLAVPLVTVPFLFLLVIR
;
A
#
# COMPACT_ATOMS: atom_id res chain seq x y z
N MET A 1 -6.32 -28.45 -24.88
CA MET A 1 -5.09 -28.26 -24.06
C MET A 1 -4.10 -27.43 -24.89
N GLY A 2 -3.88 -26.15 -24.56
CA GLY A 2 -2.98 -25.32 -25.41
C GLY A 2 -2.72 -23.86 -24.99
N VAL A 3 -3.29 -23.32 -23.92
CA VAL A 3 -3.15 -21.88 -23.58
C VAL A 3 -2.39 -21.62 -22.25
N THR A 4 -2.08 -22.64 -21.46
CA THR A 4 -1.52 -22.50 -20.10
C THR A 4 -0.05 -22.06 -20.05
N MET A 5 0.74 -22.31 -21.10
CA MET A 5 2.17 -21.93 -21.14
C MET A 5 2.40 -20.43 -21.33
N SER A 6 1.47 -19.71 -21.95
CA SER A 6 1.62 -18.28 -22.28
C SER A 6 1.47 -17.40 -21.04
N GLN A 7 0.42 -17.60 -20.24
CA GLN A 7 0.14 -16.77 -19.05
C GLN A 7 1.22 -16.91 -17.97
N ARG A 8 1.75 -18.11 -17.72
CA ARG A 8 2.85 -18.28 -16.75
C ARG A 8 4.15 -17.62 -17.20
N LYS A 9 4.56 -17.80 -18.47
CA LYS A 9 5.78 -17.16 -19.00
C LYS A 9 5.66 -15.63 -19.04
N ILE A 10 4.51 -15.12 -19.48
CA ILE A 10 4.19 -13.69 -19.49
C ILE A 10 4.11 -13.15 -18.06
N GLY A 11 3.47 -13.85 -17.14
CA GLY A 11 3.40 -13.46 -15.72
C GLY A 11 4.77 -13.40 -15.04
N VAL A 12 5.67 -14.34 -15.34
CA VAL A 12 7.07 -14.29 -14.88
C VAL A 12 7.80 -13.09 -15.47
N PHE A 13 7.69 -12.87 -16.78
CA PHE A 13 8.29 -11.70 -17.44
C PHE A 13 7.78 -10.37 -16.84
N LEU A 14 6.46 -10.21 -16.69
CA LEU A 14 5.87 -9.03 -16.06
C LEU A 14 6.27 -8.89 -14.59
N SER A 15 6.50 -9.98 -13.87
CA SER A 15 7.00 -9.91 -12.49
C SER A 15 8.41 -9.33 -12.46
N TYR A 16 9.30 -9.75 -13.37
CA TYR A 16 10.63 -9.15 -13.49
C TYR A 16 10.57 -7.68 -13.91
N VAL A 17 9.72 -7.34 -14.88
CA VAL A 17 9.51 -5.94 -15.29
C VAL A 17 9.02 -5.10 -14.11
N ASN A 18 8.05 -5.60 -13.34
CA ASN A 18 7.53 -4.92 -12.15
C ASN A 18 8.63 -4.73 -11.09
N ILE A 19 9.46 -5.75 -10.84
CA ILE A 19 10.61 -5.63 -9.92
C ILE A 19 11.56 -4.53 -10.40
N VAL A 20 11.90 -4.48 -11.69
CA VAL A 20 12.77 -3.44 -12.26
C VAL A 20 12.14 -2.06 -12.12
N VAL A 21 10.87 -1.90 -12.52
CA VAL A 21 10.15 -0.63 -12.41
C VAL A 21 10.08 -0.16 -10.97
N LYS A 22 9.74 -1.05 -10.02
CA LYS A 22 9.67 -0.72 -8.59
C LYS A 22 11.02 -0.26 -8.07
N ASN A 23 12.10 -0.98 -8.39
CA ASN A 23 13.45 -0.60 -7.96
C ASN A 23 13.92 0.71 -8.61
N LEU A 24 13.69 0.91 -9.90
CA LEU A 24 14.02 2.18 -10.57
C LEU A 24 13.25 3.34 -9.96
N SER A 25 11.94 3.17 -9.75
CA SER A 25 11.10 4.17 -9.09
C SER A 25 11.65 4.49 -7.71
N THR A 26 12.03 3.51 -6.88
CA THR A 26 12.64 3.78 -5.57
C THR A 26 13.96 4.55 -5.71
N VAL A 27 14.87 4.10 -6.58
CA VAL A 27 16.19 4.73 -6.77
C VAL A 27 16.07 6.18 -7.27
N LEU A 28 15.11 6.48 -8.13
CA LEU A 28 14.88 7.83 -8.65
C LEU A 28 14.07 8.71 -7.68
N TYR A 29 13.10 8.11 -6.98
CA TYR A 29 12.16 8.84 -6.13
C TYR A 29 12.76 9.22 -4.77
N THR A 30 13.57 8.34 -4.17
CA THR A 30 14.23 8.60 -2.89
C THR A 30 15.12 9.86 -2.91
N PRO A 31 16.06 10.06 -3.85
CA PRO A 31 16.88 11.28 -3.87
C PRO A 31 16.06 12.53 -4.19
N PHE A 32 15.01 12.41 -5.02
CA PHE A 32 14.07 13.50 -5.28
C PHE A 32 13.34 13.93 -4.01
N LEU A 33 12.79 12.97 -3.26
CA LEU A 33 12.13 13.20 -1.97
C LEU A 33 13.06 13.89 -0.97
N ILE A 34 14.28 13.38 -0.80
CA ILE A 34 15.27 13.96 0.13
C ILE A 34 15.58 15.41 -0.25
N ARG A 35 15.72 15.71 -1.55
CA ARG A 35 16.04 17.06 -2.02
C ARG A 35 14.87 18.03 -1.87
N SER A 36 13.63 17.59 -2.04
CA SER A 36 12.43 18.43 -1.86
C SER A 36 12.04 18.63 -0.39
N LEU A 37 12.20 17.60 0.45
CA LEU A 37 11.81 17.64 1.86
C LEU A 37 12.90 18.20 2.78
N GLY A 38 14.16 18.05 2.41
CA GLY A 38 15.28 18.15 3.34
C GLY A 38 15.43 16.89 4.18
N GLN A 39 16.64 16.65 4.66
CA GLN A 39 17.04 15.42 5.36
C GLN A 39 16.18 15.13 6.62
N THR A 40 15.83 16.18 7.36
CA THR A 40 15.01 16.08 8.57
C THR A 40 13.58 15.61 8.28
N ASN A 41 12.90 16.23 7.31
CA ASN A 41 11.52 15.85 6.96
C ASN A 41 11.45 14.50 6.24
N TYR A 42 12.51 14.08 5.53
CA TYR A 42 12.59 12.71 5.01
C TYR A 42 12.65 11.67 6.14
N GLY A 43 13.33 11.97 7.25
CA GLY A 43 13.31 11.15 8.46
C GLY A 43 11.90 10.99 9.02
N LEU A 44 11.14 12.08 9.12
CA LEU A 44 9.73 12.07 9.53
C LEU A 44 8.87 11.22 8.58
N TYR A 45 9.06 11.37 7.27
CA TYR A 45 8.36 10.59 6.26
C TYR A 45 8.64 9.09 6.40
N GLN A 46 9.92 8.69 6.54
CA GLN A 46 10.32 7.31 6.75
C GLN A 46 9.69 6.71 8.00
N MET A 47 9.79 7.40 9.14
CA MET A 47 9.18 6.91 10.40
C MET A 47 7.67 6.74 10.26
N THR A 48 7.00 7.73 9.66
CA THR A 48 5.56 7.65 9.43
C THR A 48 5.22 6.46 8.54
N THR A 49 5.96 6.27 7.45
CA THR A 49 5.77 5.14 6.54
C THR A 49 6.00 3.80 7.23
N SER A 50 6.97 3.69 8.14
CA SER A 50 7.21 2.47 8.92
C SER A 50 6.03 2.13 9.83
N ILE A 51 5.47 3.11 10.55
CA ILE A 51 4.27 2.90 11.40
C ILE A 51 3.10 2.43 10.54
N MET A 52 2.92 3.06 9.38
CA MET A 52 1.83 2.73 8.45
C MET A 52 2.02 1.34 7.85
N THR A 53 3.26 0.95 7.56
CA THR A 53 3.59 -0.42 7.12
C THR A 53 3.27 -1.44 8.20
N MET A 54 3.57 -1.13 9.46
CA MET A 54 3.21 -1.99 10.59
C MET A 54 1.70 -2.16 10.72
N LEU A 55 0.95 -1.07 10.54
CA LEU A 55 -0.52 -1.10 10.54
C LEU A 55 -1.07 -1.87 9.33
N PHE A 56 -0.49 -1.67 8.15
CA PHE A 56 -0.89 -2.38 6.93
C PHE A 56 -0.61 -3.87 7.03
N THR A 57 0.44 -4.27 7.74
CA THR A 57 0.79 -5.69 8.00
C THR A 57 -0.33 -6.44 8.73
N LEU A 58 -1.34 -5.76 9.26
CA LEU A 58 -2.54 -6.39 9.85
C LEU A 58 -3.26 -7.36 8.89
N HIS A 59 -3.19 -7.17 7.57
CA HIS A 59 -3.75 -8.13 6.60
C HIS A 59 -2.82 -9.30 6.27
N LEU A 60 -1.63 -9.40 6.88
CA LEU A 60 -0.69 -10.48 6.62
C LEU A 60 -1.37 -11.84 6.84
N GLY A 61 -1.16 -12.78 5.92
CA GLY A 61 -1.75 -14.11 5.98
C GLY A 61 -3.15 -14.22 5.39
N PHE A 62 -3.91 -13.12 5.28
CA PHE A 62 -5.23 -13.16 4.63
C PHE A 62 -5.13 -13.50 3.14
N SER A 63 -4.09 -13.01 2.45
CA SER A 63 -3.89 -13.35 1.02
C SER A 63 -3.63 -14.84 0.80
N ALA A 64 -2.78 -15.47 1.62
CA ALA A 64 -2.51 -16.90 1.54
C ALA A 64 -3.73 -17.75 1.94
N ALA A 65 -4.46 -17.32 2.98
CA ALA A 65 -5.71 -17.95 3.39
C ALA A 65 -6.75 -17.89 2.25
N TYR A 66 -6.89 -16.73 1.60
CA TYR A 66 -7.81 -16.55 0.47
C TYR A 66 -7.55 -17.58 -0.63
N ILE A 67 -6.30 -17.69 -1.09
CA ILE A 67 -5.91 -18.63 -2.15
C ILE A 67 -6.22 -20.09 -1.74
N LYS A 68 -5.94 -20.45 -0.49
CA LYS A 68 -6.21 -21.80 0.05
C LYS A 68 -7.70 -22.12 0.14
N PHE A 69 -8.55 -21.15 0.50
CA PHE A 69 -10.00 -21.35 0.52
C PHE A 69 -10.59 -21.34 -0.88
N TYR A 70 -10.09 -20.47 -1.77
CA TYR A 70 -10.50 -20.39 -3.17
C TYR A 70 -10.36 -21.74 -3.88
N SER A 71 -9.28 -22.48 -3.65
CA SER A 71 -9.04 -23.77 -4.32
C SER A 71 -9.97 -24.91 -3.88
N LYS A 72 -10.81 -24.70 -2.85
CA LYS A 72 -11.70 -25.72 -2.28
C LYS A 72 -13.18 -25.47 -2.55
N GLU A 73 -13.52 -24.33 -3.14
CA GLU A 73 -14.89 -23.85 -3.31
C GLU A 73 -15.31 -23.94 -4.77
N ASP A 74 -16.59 -24.23 -5.01
CA ASP A 74 -17.20 -24.15 -6.34
C ASP A 74 -17.48 -22.68 -6.72
N GLU A 75 -17.96 -22.42 -7.94
CA GLU A 75 -18.20 -21.05 -8.45
C GLU A 75 -19.07 -20.19 -7.54
N ASP A 76 -20.12 -20.76 -6.93
CA ASP A 76 -20.98 -20.05 -5.99
C ASP A 76 -20.31 -19.83 -4.63
N GLY A 77 -19.48 -20.78 -4.19
CA GLY A 77 -18.63 -20.64 -3.01
C GLY A 77 -17.61 -19.52 -3.18
N ILE A 78 -17.01 -19.37 -4.37
CA ILE A 78 -16.09 -18.28 -4.70
C ILE A 78 -16.77 -16.91 -4.61
N LYS A 79 -18.02 -16.77 -5.09
CA LYS A 79 -18.78 -15.51 -4.96
C LYS A 79 -19.01 -15.15 -3.48
N ARG A 80 -19.35 -16.15 -2.65
CA ARG A 80 -19.53 -15.96 -1.20
C ARG A 80 -18.22 -15.62 -0.50
N LEU A 81 -17.13 -16.29 -0.87
CA LEU A 81 -15.78 -16.03 -0.36
C LEU A 81 -15.35 -14.60 -0.67
N ASN A 82 -15.58 -14.12 -1.90
CA ASN A 82 -15.34 -12.74 -2.28
C ASN A 82 -16.13 -11.74 -1.43
N GLY A 83 -17.42 -12.01 -1.18
CA GLY A 83 -18.24 -11.17 -0.31
C GLY A 83 -17.68 -11.09 1.12
N ILE A 84 -17.33 -12.23 1.71
CA ILE A 84 -16.74 -12.28 3.06
C ILE A 84 -15.43 -11.49 3.12
N TYR A 85 -14.52 -11.71 2.16
CA TYR A 85 -13.25 -11.00 2.12
C TYR A 85 -13.43 -9.51 1.85
N MET A 86 -14.38 -9.11 1.01
CA MET A 86 -14.71 -7.70 0.80
C MET A 86 -15.14 -7.03 2.10
N VAL A 87 -16.01 -7.66 2.90
CA VAL A 87 -16.43 -7.14 4.21
C VAL A 87 -15.26 -7.09 5.20
N ILE A 88 -14.41 -8.11 5.24
CA ILE A 88 -13.22 -8.14 6.11
C ILE A 88 -12.27 -6.99 5.74
N PHE A 89 -11.89 -6.85 4.48
CA PHE A 89 -10.94 -5.82 4.08
C PHE A 89 -11.53 -4.40 4.15
N PHE A 90 -12.83 -4.23 3.94
CA PHE A 90 -13.50 -2.95 4.16
C PHE A 90 -13.50 -2.58 5.65
N SER A 91 -13.79 -3.54 6.54
CA SER A 91 -13.72 -3.31 7.98
C SER A 91 -12.28 -3.04 8.46
N LEU A 92 -11.26 -3.69 7.88
CA LEU A 92 -9.86 -3.35 8.10
C LEU A 92 -9.51 -1.94 7.61
N GLY A 93 -10.07 -1.50 6.48
CA GLY A 93 -9.95 -0.12 6.00
C GLY A 93 -10.48 0.90 7.02
N ILE A 94 -11.68 0.67 7.56
CA ILE A 94 -12.24 1.51 8.63
C ILE A 94 -11.38 1.46 9.89
N LEU A 95 -10.95 0.26 10.31
CA LEU A 95 -10.09 0.07 11.47
C LEU A 95 -8.76 0.82 11.32
N SER A 96 -8.18 0.83 10.12
CA SER A 96 -6.96 1.55 9.82
C SER A 96 -7.10 3.06 9.99
N ILE A 97 -8.26 3.61 9.64
CA ILE A 97 -8.59 5.02 9.85
C ILE A 97 -8.68 5.32 11.35
N ILE A 98 -9.36 4.47 12.12
CA ILE A 98 -9.52 4.65 13.57
C ILE A 98 -8.15 4.58 14.27
N LEU A 99 -7.40 3.51 14.05
CA LEU A 99 -6.07 3.31 14.64
C LEU A 99 -5.09 4.40 14.19
N GLY A 100 -5.11 4.75 12.91
CA GLY A 100 -4.31 5.84 12.35
C GLY A 100 -4.60 7.18 13.02
N MET A 101 -5.87 7.55 13.20
CA MET A 101 -6.25 8.79 13.88
C MET A 101 -5.84 8.78 15.36
N ILE A 102 -5.97 7.65 16.05
CA ILE A 102 -5.51 7.52 17.44
C ILE A 102 -3.99 7.75 17.52
N LEU A 103 -3.21 7.15 16.62
CA LEU A 103 -1.76 7.33 16.56
C LEU A 103 -1.39 8.79 16.24
N GLN A 104 -2.08 9.41 15.28
CA GLN A 104 -1.84 10.80 14.89
C GLN A 104 -2.06 11.78 16.05
N LYS A 105 -3.13 11.57 16.84
CA LYS A 105 -3.41 12.41 18.03
C LYS A 105 -2.36 12.23 19.12
N ASN A 106 -1.85 11.01 19.29
CA ASN A 106 -0.83 10.67 20.28
C ASN A 106 0.61 10.88 19.79
N VAL A 107 0.82 11.44 18.60
CA VAL A 107 2.16 11.62 18.02
C VAL A 107 3.08 12.47 18.91
N ALA A 108 2.53 13.47 19.62
CA ALA A 108 3.30 14.30 20.54
C ALA A 108 3.74 13.52 21.80
N LEU A 109 2.97 12.51 22.22
CA LEU A 109 3.33 11.65 23.34
C LEU A 109 4.40 10.63 22.94
N ILE A 110 4.29 10.09 21.73
CA ILE A 110 5.22 9.06 21.21
C ILE A 110 6.54 9.68 20.75
N PHE A 111 6.50 10.84 20.09
CA PHE A 111 7.65 11.46 19.43
C PHE A 111 8.04 12.86 19.95
N GLY A 112 7.36 13.39 20.97
CA GLY A 112 7.62 14.74 21.48
C GLY A 112 8.97 14.94 22.16
N ARG A 113 9.72 13.86 22.46
CA ARG A 113 11.11 13.93 22.92
C ARG A 113 12.13 13.94 21.78
N THR A 114 11.69 13.56 20.58
CA THR A 114 12.56 13.38 19.40
C THR A 114 12.45 14.55 18.43
N PHE A 115 11.28 15.19 18.35
CA PHE A 115 10.97 16.23 17.36
C PHE A 115 10.47 17.53 17.98
N ASN A 116 10.78 18.64 17.33
CA ASN A 116 10.31 19.96 17.72
C ASN A 116 8.84 20.20 17.26
N GLY A 117 8.18 21.23 17.78
CA GLY A 117 6.75 21.48 17.54
C GLY A 117 6.35 21.58 16.05
N ALA A 118 7.19 22.18 15.21
CA ALA A 118 6.97 22.30 13.76
C ALA A 118 7.10 20.95 13.03
N GLU A 119 8.03 20.10 13.47
CA GLU A 119 8.26 18.76 12.91
C GLU A 119 7.10 17.83 13.26
N LEU A 120 6.58 17.91 14.49
CA LEU A 120 5.39 17.17 14.90
C LEU A 120 4.16 17.55 14.07
N LEU A 121 4.01 18.83 13.71
CA LEU A 121 2.92 19.27 12.84
C LEU A 121 3.06 18.68 11.42
N THR A 122 4.28 18.69 10.87
CA THR A 122 4.58 18.08 9.57
C THR A 122 4.30 16.58 9.58
N MET A 123 4.71 15.88 10.63
CA MET A 123 4.44 14.45 10.83
C MET A 123 2.94 14.16 10.87
N LYS A 124 2.13 14.99 11.53
CA LYS A 124 0.67 14.84 11.54
C LYS A 124 0.07 14.91 10.12
N HIS A 125 0.53 15.83 9.28
CA HIS A 125 0.04 15.94 7.91
C HIS A 125 0.43 14.72 7.06
N LEU A 126 1.67 14.26 7.18
CA LEU A 126 2.14 13.05 6.50
C LEU A 126 1.36 11.81 6.96
N MET A 127 1.08 11.71 8.26
CA MET A 127 0.24 10.64 8.82
C MET A 127 -1.15 10.63 8.20
N THR A 128 -1.83 11.78 8.09
CA THR A 128 -3.16 11.85 7.47
C THR A 128 -3.14 11.33 6.04
N LEU A 129 -2.17 11.74 5.23
CA LEU A 129 -2.03 11.27 3.85
C LEU A 129 -1.87 9.75 3.79
N LEU A 130 -0.96 9.21 4.60
CA LEU A 130 -0.69 7.78 4.62
C LEU A 130 -1.87 6.96 5.17
N ILE A 131 -2.63 7.46 6.14
CA ILE A 131 -3.86 6.81 6.64
C ILE A 131 -4.90 6.70 5.51
N ILE A 132 -5.07 7.76 4.72
CA ILE A 132 -5.97 7.73 3.57
C ILE A 132 -5.47 6.73 2.53
N ASN A 133 -4.17 6.73 2.24
CA ASN A 133 -3.57 5.79 1.29
C ASN A 133 -3.79 4.32 1.72
N VAL A 134 -3.49 4.00 2.98
CA VAL A 134 -3.65 2.65 3.54
C VAL A 134 -5.11 2.22 3.54
N SER A 135 -6.03 3.10 3.95
CA SER A 135 -7.46 2.76 4.01
C SER A 135 -8.06 2.47 2.64
N LEU A 136 -7.63 3.17 1.58
CA LEU A 136 -7.99 2.87 0.19
C LEU A 136 -7.30 1.61 -0.35
N THR A 137 -6.13 1.27 0.18
CA THR A 137 -5.37 0.09 -0.22
C THR A 137 -6.01 -1.19 0.33
N PHE A 138 -6.62 -1.19 1.53
CA PHE A 138 -7.21 -2.41 2.09
C PHE A 138 -8.29 -3.06 1.18
N PRO A 139 -9.33 -2.35 0.72
CA PRO A 139 -10.31 -2.93 -0.21
C PRO A 139 -9.68 -3.43 -1.53
N SER A 140 -8.60 -2.77 -1.97
CA SER A 140 -7.86 -3.16 -3.16
C SER A 140 -7.23 -4.55 -3.05
N VAL A 141 -6.82 -4.97 -1.85
CA VAL A 141 -6.15 -6.27 -1.61
C VAL A 141 -7.06 -7.45 -1.97
N VAL A 142 -8.38 -7.33 -1.81
CA VAL A 142 -9.33 -8.40 -2.16
C VAL A 142 -9.28 -8.71 -3.66
N PHE A 143 -9.22 -7.66 -4.49
CA PHE A 143 -9.10 -7.82 -5.93
C PHE A 143 -7.77 -8.51 -6.27
N ASP A 144 -6.69 -8.10 -5.62
CA ASP A 144 -5.37 -8.71 -5.84
C ASP A 144 -5.37 -10.20 -5.45
N CYS A 145 -6.04 -10.57 -4.36
CA CYS A 145 -6.17 -11.96 -3.93
C CYS A 145 -7.02 -12.79 -4.91
N TYR A 146 -8.11 -12.25 -5.42
CA TYR A 146 -8.96 -12.91 -6.43
C TYR A 146 -8.21 -13.15 -7.74
N ILE A 147 -7.54 -12.12 -8.27
CA ILE A 147 -6.75 -12.21 -9.51
C ILE A 147 -5.60 -13.20 -9.33
N SER A 148 -4.92 -13.15 -8.18
CA SER A 148 -3.84 -14.08 -7.86
C SER A 148 -4.33 -15.53 -7.75
N ALA A 149 -5.52 -15.76 -7.19
CA ALA A 149 -6.10 -17.10 -7.09
C ALA A 149 -6.51 -17.67 -8.45
N LYS A 150 -6.83 -16.81 -9.43
CA LYS A 150 -7.06 -17.17 -10.83
C LYS A 150 -5.78 -17.38 -11.66
N GLU A 151 -4.60 -17.24 -11.06
CA GLU A 151 -3.31 -17.23 -11.77
C GLU A 151 -3.20 -16.14 -12.88
N GLU A 152 -4.02 -15.08 -12.82
CA GLU A 152 -4.00 -13.97 -13.79
C GLU A 152 -2.93 -12.92 -13.46
N PHE A 153 -1.69 -13.38 -13.31
CA PHE A 153 -0.55 -12.54 -12.86
C PHE A 153 -0.26 -11.36 -13.79
N THR A 154 -0.58 -11.48 -15.09
CA THR A 154 -0.44 -10.40 -16.07
C THR A 154 -1.24 -9.16 -15.65
N PHE A 155 -2.51 -9.34 -15.29
CA PHE A 155 -3.40 -8.25 -14.89
C PHE A 155 -3.02 -7.69 -13.50
N LEU A 156 -2.65 -8.58 -12.58
CA LEU A 156 -2.14 -8.19 -11.26
C LEU A 156 -0.91 -7.28 -11.39
N LYS A 157 0.09 -7.69 -12.18
CA LYS A 157 1.34 -6.94 -12.33
C LYS A 157 1.17 -5.64 -13.11
N SER A 158 0.29 -5.58 -14.10
CA SER A 158 -0.04 -4.30 -14.76
C SER A 158 -0.67 -3.30 -13.79
N ARG A 159 -1.56 -3.77 -12.92
CA ARG A 159 -2.21 -2.93 -11.90
C ARG A 159 -1.20 -2.40 -10.89
N GLU A 160 -0.31 -3.25 -10.39
CA GLU A 160 0.77 -2.84 -9.50
C GLU A 160 1.71 -1.81 -10.14
N ILE A 161 2.09 -1.99 -11.42
CA ILE A 161 2.93 -1.02 -12.14
C ILE A 161 2.22 0.33 -12.22
N LEU A 162 0.94 0.35 -12.59
CA LEU A 162 0.14 1.57 -12.69
C LEU A 162 0.04 2.28 -11.34
N LEU A 163 -0.23 1.55 -10.26
CA LEU A 163 -0.28 2.11 -8.90
C LEU A 163 1.08 2.64 -8.44
N ASN A 164 2.17 1.89 -8.69
CA ASN A 164 3.53 2.31 -8.33
C ASN A 164 3.98 3.58 -9.05
N LEU A 165 3.45 3.87 -10.24
CA LEU A 165 3.70 5.11 -10.96
C LEU A 165 2.75 6.23 -10.50
N ALA A 166 1.49 5.91 -10.19
CA ALA A 166 0.49 6.88 -9.76
C ALA A 166 0.75 7.43 -8.35
N VAL A 167 1.22 6.60 -7.41
CA VAL A 167 1.45 7.02 -6.02
C VAL A 167 2.46 8.16 -5.92
N PRO A 168 3.67 8.10 -6.53
CA PRO A 168 4.60 9.22 -6.56
C PRO A 168 4.01 10.47 -7.22
N LEU A 169 3.25 10.31 -8.31
CA LEU A 169 2.63 11.42 -9.04
C LEU A 169 1.59 12.17 -8.20
N VAL A 170 0.91 11.51 -7.27
CA VAL A 170 -0.03 12.15 -6.33
C VAL A 170 0.69 12.69 -5.10
N THR A 171 1.69 11.96 -4.62
CA THR A 171 2.43 12.29 -3.40
C THR A 171 3.28 13.55 -3.58
N VAL A 172 3.95 13.73 -4.73
CA VAL A 172 4.84 14.88 -5.00
C VAL A 172 4.11 16.23 -5.01
N PRO A 173 3.01 16.41 -5.76
CA PRO A 173 2.28 17.68 -5.76
C PRO A 173 1.71 18.02 -4.38
N PHE A 174 1.21 17.01 -3.66
CA PHE A 174 0.68 17.22 -2.32
C PHE A 174 1.77 17.64 -1.33
N LEU A 175 2.95 17.04 -1.45
CA LEU A 175 4.14 17.42 -0.68
C LEU A 175 4.60 18.85 -0.99
N PHE A 176 4.67 19.22 -2.26
CA PHE A 176 5.01 20.59 -2.68
C PHE A 176 4.01 21.61 -2.14
N LEU A 177 2.71 21.31 -2.19
CA LEU A 177 1.65 22.22 -1.73
C LEU A 177 1.65 22.41 -0.20
N LEU A 178 2.04 21.38 0.56
CA LEU A 178 1.94 21.37 2.02
C LEU A 178 3.25 21.80 2.72
N VAL A 179 4.42 21.46 2.16
CA VAL A 179 5.74 21.71 2.80
C VAL A 179 6.40 23.00 2.33
N ILE A 180 6.07 23.54 1.16
CA ILE A 180 6.65 24.80 0.63
C ILE A 180 5.76 26.00 1.00
N ARG A 181 5.22 25.99 2.22
CA ARG A 181 4.45 27.10 2.79
C ARG A 181 4.94 27.45 4.18
#